data_AF-A0A2A4M240-F1
#
_entry.id   AF-A0A2A4M240-F1
#
_cell.length_a   1.000
_cell.length_b   1.000
_cell.length_c   1.000
_cell.angle_alpha   90.00
_cell.angle_beta   90.00
_cell.angle_gamma   90.00
#
_symmetry.space_group_name_H-M   'P 1'
#
loop_
_entity.id
_entity.type
_entity.pdbx_description
1 polymer ?
#
loop_
_entity_poly.entity_id
_entity_poly.type
_entity_poly.pdbx_seq_one_letter_code
_entity_poly.pdbx_strand_id
1 'polypeptide(L)'
;MLAGAMSPLIITSWAGRNPATWHALADFAERYAMRPACLAVYPMYKGLAQLVGMTKHEGPQTIEEQFQKYKELYDDYEYFFIHYKYTDMHGEDGNFKAKTRAIEDFDKALPILLEKKPDVIAITGDHSTPCALKGHSWHPQPVLLHSAASGSDKLERFTETHANRGSLGIIEAKHLIRLMQANALMFDKFGA
;
A
#
# COMPACT_ATOMS: atom_id res chain seq x y z
N MET A 1 25.06 9.71 -3.19
CA MET A 1 24.13 10.86 -3.24
C MET A 1 22.89 10.50 -2.45
N LEU A 2 21.89 11.37 -2.35
CA LEU A 2 20.78 11.22 -1.38
C LEU A 2 19.98 9.93 -1.60
N ALA A 3 19.88 9.11 -0.55
CA ALA A 3 18.82 8.11 -0.44
C ALA A 3 17.60 8.81 0.15
N GLY A 4 16.59 9.07 -0.68
CA GLY A 4 15.27 9.51 -0.23
C GLY A 4 14.51 8.35 0.41
N ALA A 5 13.77 8.62 1.48
CA ALA A 5 13.02 7.59 2.21
C ALA A 5 11.71 7.29 1.47
N MET A 6 11.70 6.28 0.60
CA MET A 6 10.47 5.87 -0.08
C MET A 6 9.39 5.48 0.93
N SER A 7 8.16 5.84 0.61
CA SER A 7 7.09 5.94 1.60
C SER A 7 5.77 5.41 1.00
N PRO A 8 4.67 5.39 1.76
CA PRO A 8 4.02 4.11 1.99
C PRO A 8 3.24 3.56 0.80
N LEU A 9 3.30 2.22 0.69
CA LEU A 9 2.35 1.43 -0.06
C LEU A 9 1.22 0.99 0.88
N ILE A 10 0.00 1.42 0.57
CA ILE A 10 -1.22 1.09 1.30
C ILE A 10 -2.04 0.08 0.48
N ILE A 11 -2.42 -1.04 1.12
CA ILE A 11 -3.19 -2.15 0.53
C ILE A 11 -4.21 -2.69 1.56
N THR A 12 -5.36 -3.20 1.09
CA THR A 12 -6.32 -4.02 1.87
C THR A 12 -5.93 -5.52 1.83
N SER A 13 -6.82 -6.45 2.22
CA SER A 13 -6.43 -7.76 2.82
C SER A 13 -6.65 -9.04 1.98
N TRP A 14 -5.74 -9.41 1.09
CA TRP A 14 -5.78 -10.66 0.27
C TRP A 14 -5.93 -11.95 1.11
N ALA A 15 -6.78 -12.88 0.66
CA ALA A 15 -6.97 -14.19 1.27
C ALA A 15 -6.77 -15.34 0.26
N GLY A 16 -6.00 -16.35 0.65
CA GLY A 16 -5.81 -17.60 -0.11
C GLY A 16 -4.87 -18.58 0.59
N ARG A 17 -4.98 -19.89 0.28
CA ARG A 17 -4.21 -20.98 0.92
C ARG A 17 -3.45 -21.81 -0.10
N ASN A 18 -2.18 -22.16 0.19
CA ASN A 18 -1.65 -23.54 0.22
C ASN A 18 -0.12 -23.52 0.52
N PRO A 19 0.37 -24.02 1.67
CA PRO A 19 1.75 -23.78 2.13
C PRO A 19 2.77 -24.85 1.66
N ALA A 20 2.65 -25.37 0.43
CA ALA A 20 3.31 -26.63 0.04
C ALA A 20 4.75 -26.53 -0.52
N THR A 21 5.18 -25.37 -1.03
CA THR A 21 6.47 -25.23 -1.75
C THR A 21 7.18 -23.91 -1.44
N TRP A 22 7.61 -23.74 -0.19
CA TRP A 22 8.48 -22.63 0.24
C TRP A 22 9.92 -22.82 -0.26
N HIS A 23 10.17 -22.47 -1.52
CA HIS A 23 11.51 -22.04 -1.92
C HIS A 23 11.92 -20.82 -1.09
N ALA A 24 13.23 -20.64 -0.84
CA ALA A 24 13.73 -19.47 -0.12
C ALA A 24 13.28 -18.19 -0.85
N LEU A 25 12.38 -17.44 -0.22
CA LEU A 25 11.91 -16.16 -0.72
C LEU A 25 13.06 -15.16 -0.56
N ALA A 26 13.53 -14.61 -1.68
CA ALA A 26 14.57 -13.58 -1.67
C ALA A 26 14.14 -12.40 -0.79
N ASP A 27 15.05 -11.95 0.06
CA ASP A 27 14.75 -10.93 1.07
C ASP A 27 14.35 -9.61 0.38
N PHE A 28 13.43 -8.84 0.98
CA PHE A 28 12.99 -7.59 0.40
C PHE A 28 14.14 -6.58 0.24
N ALA A 29 15.07 -6.51 1.20
CA ALA A 29 16.24 -5.63 1.10
C ALA A 29 17.21 -6.11 0.01
N GLU A 30 17.40 -7.42 -0.17
CA GLU A 30 18.17 -7.98 -1.29
C GLU A 30 17.52 -7.65 -2.65
N ARG A 31 16.20 -7.81 -2.77
CA ARG A 31 15.44 -7.69 -4.02
C ARG A 31 15.15 -6.25 -4.46
N TYR A 32 15.10 -5.32 -3.51
CA TYR A 32 14.67 -3.94 -3.71
C TYR A 32 15.61 -2.86 -3.15
N ALA A 33 16.71 -3.23 -2.46
CA ALA A 33 17.70 -2.32 -1.88
C ALA A 33 17.11 -1.27 -0.90
N MET A 34 16.16 -1.69 -0.05
CA MET A 34 15.46 -0.84 0.93
C MET A 34 15.23 -1.58 2.24
N ARG A 35 15.40 -0.91 3.39
CA ARG A 35 14.96 -1.38 4.71
C ARG A 35 13.44 -1.25 4.81
N PRO A 36 12.67 -2.34 5.01
CA PRO A 36 11.21 -2.28 4.92
C PRO A 36 10.53 -2.44 6.28
N ALA A 37 9.65 -1.50 6.63
CA ALA A 37 8.76 -1.58 7.79
C ALA A 37 7.35 -2.06 7.42
N CYS A 38 6.71 -2.81 8.32
CA CYS A 38 5.31 -3.22 8.22
C CYS A 38 4.50 -2.68 9.40
N LEU A 39 3.45 -1.92 9.09
CA LEU A 39 2.48 -1.34 10.00
C LEU A 39 1.09 -1.89 9.67
N ALA A 40 0.81 -3.11 10.13
CA ALA A 40 -0.44 -3.81 9.87
C ALA A 40 -1.18 -4.14 11.17
N VAL A 41 -2.52 -4.04 11.14
CA VAL A 41 -3.36 -4.49 12.26
C VAL A 41 -3.50 -6.02 12.25
N TYR A 42 -3.84 -6.59 11.08
CA TYR A 42 -4.28 -7.98 10.95
C TYR A 42 -3.11 -9.01 11.04
N PRO A 43 -3.21 -10.08 11.86
CA PRO A 43 -2.10 -11.02 12.11
C PRO A 43 -1.53 -11.73 10.88
N MET A 44 -2.35 -12.02 9.86
CA MET A 44 -1.87 -12.65 8.62
C MET A 44 -0.91 -11.72 7.85
N TYR A 45 -1.18 -10.42 7.82
CA TYR A 45 -0.31 -9.44 7.15
C TYR A 45 1.00 -9.21 7.90
N LYS A 46 0.94 -9.24 9.24
CA LYS A 46 2.12 -9.31 10.11
C LYS A 46 3.01 -10.51 9.74
N GLY A 47 2.42 -11.71 9.59
CA GLY A 47 3.13 -12.92 9.20
C GLY A 47 3.72 -12.88 7.77
N LEU A 48 2.93 -12.47 6.77
CA LEU A 48 3.37 -12.36 5.37
C LEU A 48 4.51 -11.35 5.19
N ALA A 49 4.46 -10.23 5.93
CA ALA A 49 5.51 -9.22 5.90
C ALA A 49 6.83 -9.75 6.51
N GLN A 50 6.76 -10.45 7.65
CA GLN A 50 7.94 -11.10 8.24
C GLN A 50 8.53 -12.19 7.33
N LEU A 51 7.69 -12.94 6.60
CA LEU A 51 8.10 -13.98 5.66
C LEU A 51 8.93 -13.45 4.46
N VAL A 52 8.82 -12.16 4.14
CA VAL A 52 9.61 -11.51 3.07
C VAL A 52 10.66 -10.51 3.61
N GLY A 53 10.99 -10.57 4.91
CA GLY A 53 12.07 -9.77 5.50
C GLY A 53 11.66 -8.39 6.05
N MET A 54 10.37 -8.07 6.15
CA MET A 54 9.94 -6.79 6.70
C MET A 54 10.00 -6.74 8.24
N THR A 55 10.50 -5.62 8.75
CA THR A 55 10.46 -5.32 10.18
C THR A 55 9.04 -4.90 10.57
N LYS A 56 8.31 -5.86 11.16
CA LYS A 56 6.97 -5.65 11.70
C LYS A 56 7.03 -4.80 12.97
N HIS A 57 6.24 -3.73 13.00
CA HIS A 57 5.93 -2.97 14.21
C HIS A 57 4.53 -3.32 14.72
N GLU A 58 4.36 -3.35 16.03
CA GLU A 58 3.08 -3.63 16.70
C GLU A 58 2.66 -2.47 17.62
N GLY A 59 1.43 -2.50 18.12
CA GLY A 59 0.78 -1.39 18.81
C GLY A 59 -0.44 -0.87 18.05
N PRO A 60 -0.26 -0.13 16.92
CA PRO A 60 -1.35 0.53 16.20
C PRO A 60 -2.54 -0.38 15.84
N GLN A 61 -3.74 0.11 16.14
CA GLN A 61 -5.03 -0.47 15.75
C GLN A 61 -5.77 0.44 14.75
N THR A 62 -5.68 1.75 14.90
CA THR A 62 -6.30 2.74 14.01
C THR A 62 -5.35 3.26 12.93
N ILE A 63 -5.90 3.79 11.84
CA ILE A 63 -5.10 4.42 10.77
C ILE A 63 -4.34 5.67 11.26
N GLU A 64 -4.93 6.41 12.20
CA GLU A 64 -4.28 7.54 12.86
C GLU A 64 -3.06 7.08 13.66
N GLU A 65 -3.17 6.03 14.47
CA GLU A 65 -2.03 5.40 15.17
C GLU A 65 -0.98 4.84 14.19
N GLN A 66 -1.41 4.24 13.07
CA GLN A 66 -0.50 3.74 12.03
C GLN A 66 0.30 4.88 11.40
N PHE A 67 -0.33 6.02 11.11
CA PHE A 67 0.35 7.19 10.53
C PHE A 67 1.22 7.94 11.56
N GLN A 68 0.83 8.02 12.83
CA GLN A 68 1.73 8.51 13.88
C GLN A 68 2.94 7.59 14.04
N LYS A 69 2.76 6.26 14.01
CA LYS A 69 3.88 5.32 14.13
C LYS A 69 4.80 5.33 12.90
N TYR A 70 4.25 5.55 11.70
CA TYR A 70 5.03 5.86 10.50
C TYR A 70 5.86 7.14 10.68
N LYS A 71 5.27 8.22 11.22
CA LYS A 71 5.95 9.50 11.47
C LYS A 71 7.08 9.41 12.50
N GLU A 72 6.92 8.56 13.53
CA GLU A 72 7.99 8.22 14.49
C GLU A 72 9.17 7.49 13.83
N LEU A 73 8.88 6.53 12.94
CA LEU A 73 9.86 5.60 12.37
C LEU A 73 10.47 6.05 11.03
N TYR A 74 9.99 7.15 10.44
CA TYR A 74 10.24 7.53 9.05
C TYR A 74 11.71 7.49 8.63
N ASP A 75 12.60 7.95 9.50
CA ASP A 75 14.03 8.10 9.20
C ASP A 75 14.82 6.76 9.37
N ASP A 76 14.16 5.70 9.87
CA ASP A 76 14.72 4.35 10.07
C ASP A 76 14.52 3.40 8.86
N TYR A 77 13.69 3.75 7.86
CA TYR A 77 13.30 2.83 6.77
C TYR A 77 13.13 3.54 5.42
N GLU A 78 13.58 2.92 4.33
CA GLU A 78 13.33 3.41 2.96
C GLU A 78 12.03 2.84 2.35
N TYR A 79 11.23 2.07 3.09
CA TYR A 79 9.95 1.58 2.61
C TYR A 79 8.98 1.27 3.76
N PHE A 80 7.72 1.69 3.60
CA PHE A 80 6.64 1.41 4.54
C PHE A 80 5.48 0.68 3.87
N PHE A 81 5.11 -0.48 4.39
CA PHE A 81 3.86 -1.16 4.07
C PHE A 81 2.83 -0.89 5.18
N ILE A 82 1.72 -0.23 4.86
CA ILE A 82 0.68 0.15 5.83
C ILE A 82 -0.64 -0.53 5.45
N HIS A 83 -1.17 -1.37 6.34
CA HIS A 83 -2.35 -2.21 6.05
C HIS A 83 -3.57 -1.81 6.87
N TYR A 84 -4.68 -1.47 6.20
CA TYR A 84 -5.91 -1.01 6.84
C TYR A 84 -7.07 -1.97 6.54
N LYS A 85 -7.48 -2.79 7.54
CA LYS A 85 -8.46 -3.89 7.38
C LYS A 85 -9.94 -3.45 7.38
N TYR A 86 -10.27 -2.30 7.97
CA TYR A 86 -11.67 -1.97 8.30
C TYR A 86 -12.58 -1.76 7.06
N THR A 87 -12.04 -1.23 5.97
CA THR A 87 -12.75 -1.07 4.68
C THR A 87 -13.16 -2.42 4.06
N ASP A 88 -12.34 -3.44 4.25
CA ASP A 88 -12.59 -4.79 3.78
C ASP A 88 -13.58 -5.53 4.70
N MET A 89 -13.37 -5.47 6.02
CA MET A 89 -14.29 -6.02 7.04
C MET A 89 -15.74 -5.55 6.85
N HIS A 90 -15.95 -4.25 6.66
CA HIS A 90 -17.30 -3.70 6.39
C HIS A 90 -17.80 -3.96 4.96
N GLY A 91 -16.92 -4.38 4.05
CA GLY A 91 -17.27 -4.99 2.77
C GLY A 91 -17.90 -6.37 2.96
N GLU A 92 -17.25 -7.25 3.75
CA GLU A 92 -17.74 -8.59 4.11
C GLU A 92 -19.09 -8.52 4.87
N ASP A 93 -19.23 -7.60 5.84
CA ASP A 93 -20.51 -7.34 6.54
C ASP A 93 -21.66 -6.98 5.58
N GLY A 94 -21.33 -6.39 4.42
CA GLY A 94 -22.24 -5.64 3.57
C GLY A 94 -22.64 -4.26 4.14
N ASN A 95 -21.92 -3.76 5.15
CA ASN A 95 -22.24 -2.52 5.83
C ASN A 95 -21.66 -1.31 5.09
N PHE A 96 -22.35 -0.87 4.04
CA PHE A 96 -21.95 0.27 3.21
C PHE A 96 -21.61 1.53 4.04
N LYS A 97 -22.43 1.88 5.04
CA LYS A 97 -22.18 3.07 5.88
C LYS A 97 -20.87 2.97 6.66
N ALA A 98 -20.59 1.81 7.27
CA ALA A 98 -19.33 1.61 7.99
C ALA A 98 -18.12 1.52 7.05
N LYS A 99 -18.28 0.95 5.83
CA LYS A 99 -17.23 0.96 4.81
C LYS A 99 -16.89 2.37 4.34
N THR A 100 -17.91 3.20 4.05
CA THR A 100 -17.70 4.63 3.75
C THR A 100 -17.00 5.33 4.90
N ARG A 101 -17.44 5.11 6.14
CA ARG A 101 -16.83 5.72 7.33
C ARG A 101 -15.35 5.35 7.49
N ALA A 102 -14.97 4.10 7.26
CA ALA A 102 -13.56 3.69 7.28
C ALA A 102 -12.71 4.41 6.22
N ILE A 103 -13.29 4.72 5.04
CA ILE A 103 -12.61 5.53 4.01
C ILE A 103 -12.49 7.00 4.45
N GLU A 104 -13.52 7.56 5.08
CA GLU A 104 -13.48 8.92 5.67
C GLU A 104 -12.44 9.05 6.79
N ASP A 105 -12.32 8.04 7.66
CA ASP A 105 -11.34 8.02 8.76
C ASP A 105 -9.90 7.86 8.23
N PHE A 106 -9.70 7.14 7.13
CA PHE A 106 -8.43 7.09 6.39
C PHE A 106 -8.07 8.46 5.78
N ASP A 107 -8.99 9.08 5.05
CA ASP A 107 -8.78 10.38 4.39
C ASP A 107 -8.49 11.49 5.40
N LYS A 108 -9.24 11.53 6.50
CA LYS A 108 -9.03 12.45 7.63
C LYS A 108 -7.64 12.30 8.27
N ALA A 109 -7.10 11.08 8.33
CA ALA A 109 -5.79 10.81 8.92
C ALA A 109 -4.62 11.10 7.95
N LEU A 110 -4.85 11.06 6.63
CA LEU A 110 -3.83 11.19 5.58
C LEU A 110 -2.89 12.40 5.73
N PRO A 111 -3.30 13.59 6.22
CA PRO A 111 -2.38 14.71 6.49
C PRO A 111 -1.20 14.35 7.40
N ILE A 112 -1.36 13.44 8.38
CA ILE A 112 -0.29 13.01 9.31
C ILE A 112 0.84 12.32 8.55
N LEU A 113 0.49 11.49 7.56
CA LEU A 113 1.43 10.83 6.66
C LEU A 113 2.15 11.85 5.75
N LEU A 114 1.42 12.86 5.29
CA LEU A 114 1.94 13.90 4.39
C LEU A 114 2.88 14.90 5.09
N GLU A 115 2.84 15.04 6.42
CA GLU A 115 3.78 15.89 7.18
C GLU A 115 5.26 15.58 6.89
N LYS A 116 5.59 14.29 6.73
CA LYS A 116 6.96 13.83 6.44
C LYS A 116 7.40 14.07 4.99
N LYS A 117 6.51 14.53 4.10
CA LYS A 117 6.75 14.83 2.67
C LYS A 117 7.41 13.66 1.91
N PRO A 118 6.69 12.53 1.81
CA PRO A 118 7.18 11.31 1.16
C PRO A 118 7.54 11.53 -0.32
N ASP A 119 8.69 10.99 -0.76
CA ASP A 119 9.16 11.09 -2.15
C ASP A 119 8.21 10.40 -3.15
N VAL A 120 7.61 9.28 -2.72
CA VAL A 120 6.62 8.49 -3.46
C VAL A 120 5.53 8.03 -2.50
N ILE A 121 4.27 8.04 -2.95
CA ILE A 121 3.11 7.46 -2.26
C ILE A 121 2.39 6.52 -3.22
N ALA A 122 1.96 5.34 -2.73
CA ALA A 122 1.06 4.45 -3.46
C ALA A 122 -0.15 4.03 -2.61
N ILE A 123 -1.37 4.30 -3.10
CA ILE A 123 -2.63 3.97 -2.40
C ILE A 123 -3.48 3.07 -3.28
N THR A 124 -3.83 1.88 -2.78
CA THR A 124 -4.70 0.92 -3.47
C THR A 124 -5.34 -0.11 -2.50
N GLY A 125 -5.94 -1.18 -3.05
CA GLY A 125 -6.54 -2.31 -2.32
C GLY A 125 -5.99 -3.68 -2.77
N ASP A 126 -6.58 -4.75 -2.25
CA ASP A 126 -6.29 -6.16 -2.61
C ASP A 126 -6.77 -6.52 -4.02
N HIS A 127 -7.88 -5.88 -4.38
CA HIS A 127 -9.03 -6.37 -5.17
C HIS A 127 -10.26 -5.66 -4.54
N SER A 128 -11.49 -6.01 -4.92
CA SER A 128 -12.68 -5.40 -4.29
C SER A 128 -13.45 -6.38 -3.41
N THR A 129 -13.84 -5.92 -2.22
CA THR A 129 -14.93 -6.48 -1.39
C THR A 129 -16.17 -5.56 -1.44
N PRO A 130 -17.07 -5.68 -2.43
CA PRO A 130 -18.25 -4.81 -2.55
C PRO A 130 -19.32 -5.20 -1.54
N CYS A 131 -19.89 -4.23 -0.82
CA CYS A 131 -20.92 -4.49 0.20
C CYS A 131 -22.18 -5.19 -0.35
N ALA A 132 -22.44 -5.09 -1.66
CA ALA A 132 -23.52 -5.80 -2.34
C ALA A 132 -23.25 -7.31 -2.55
N LEU A 133 -21.97 -7.72 -2.56
CA LEU A 133 -21.56 -9.12 -2.72
C LEU A 133 -21.18 -9.80 -1.39
N LYS A 134 -20.90 -9.02 -0.34
CA LYS A 134 -20.50 -9.53 1.00
C LYS A 134 -19.28 -10.46 0.97
N GLY A 135 -18.34 -10.15 0.09
CA GLY A 135 -17.14 -10.94 -0.14
C GLY A 135 -16.28 -10.38 -1.26
N HIS A 136 -15.13 -11.01 -1.44
CA HIS A 136 -14.08 -10.61 -2.38
C HIS A 136 -14.55 -10.80 -3.84
N SER A 137 -13.99 -10.03 -4.77
CA SER A 137 -14.39 -10.03 -6.19
C SER A 137 -13.26 -9.59 -7.12
N TRP A 138 -13.36 -9.97 -8.39
CA TRP A 138 -12.35 -9.80 -9.44
C TRP A 138 -12.23 -8.36 -10.00
N HIS A 139 -12.90 -7.37 -9.42
CA HIS A 139 -12.88 -6.00 -9.94
C HIS A 139 -11.48 -5.36 -9.77
N PRO A 140 -10.97 -4.62 -10.77
CA PRO A 140 -9.66 -3.96 -10.68
C PRO A 140 -9.70 -2.83 -9.65
N GLN A 141 -8.57 -2.58 -8.99
CA GLN A 141 -8.51 -1.53 -7.96
C GLN A 141 -8.14 -0.17 -8.51
N PRO A 142 -8.68 0.91 -7.90
CA PRO A 142 -8.11 2.22 -8.08
C PRO A 142 -6.68 2.21 -7.49
N VAL A 143 -5.73 2.70 -8.28
CA VAL A 143 -4.33 2.87 -7.89
C VAL A 143 -4.00 4.35 -8.00
N LEU A 144 -3.61 4.96 -6.89
CA LEU A 144 -2.93 6.26 -6.89
C LEU A 144 -1.44 5.98 -6.81
N LEU A 145 -0.65 6.57 -7.70
CA LEU A 145 0.81 6.66 -7.59
C LEU A 145 1.19 8.13 -7.75
N HIS A 146 1.84 8.70 -6.74
CA HIS A 146 2.20 10.11 -6.70
C HIS A 146 3.67 10.27 -6.34
N SER A 147 4.40 11.10 -7.10
CA SER A 147 5.77 11.53 -6.80
C SER A 147 6.06 12.86 -7.49
N ALA A 148 7.25 13.43 -7.28
CA ALA A 148 7.73 14.56 -8.08
C ALA A 148 7.90 14.23 -9.59
N ALA A 149 7.92 12.95 -9.97
CA ALA A 149 8.14 12.46 -11.32
C ALA A 149 6.90 11.79 -11.97
N SER A 150 5.79 11.62 -11.24
CA SER A 150 4.63 10.82 -11.71
C SER A 150 3.83 11.45 -12.86
N GLY A 151 4.02 12.75 -13.12
CA GLY A 151 3.12 13.52 -13.98
C GLY A 151 1.74 13.71 -13.36
N SER A 152 0.73 14.02 -14.18
CA SER A 152 -0.65 14.17 -13.74
C SER A 152 -1.67 13.89 -14.85
N ASP A 153 -2.62 13.01 -14.56
CA ASP A 153 -3.75 12.68 -15.44
C ASP A 153 -4.87 13.73 -15.43
N LYS A 154 -4.72 14.81 -14.62
CA LYS A 154 -5.72 15.88 -14.44
C LYS A 154 -7.08 15.37 -13.92
N LEU A 155 -7.05 14.30 -13.13
CA LEU A 155 -8.22 13.74 -12.45
C LEU A 155 -8.36 14.36 -11.05
N GLU A 156 -9.55 14.86 -10.72
CA GLU A 156 -9.80 15.62 -9.47
C GLU A 156 -10.14 14.74 -8.26
N ARG A 157 -10.40 13.44 -8.47
CA ARG A 157 -10.92 12.54 -7.43
C ARG A 157 -10.37 11.13 -7.54
N PHE A 158 -10.04 10.52 -6.41
CA PHE A 158 -9.69 9.10 -6.32
C PHE A 158 -10.97 8.26 -6.15
N THR A 159 -11.50 7.74 -7.26
CA THR A 159 -12.60 6.75 -7.28
C THR A 159 -12.37 5.75 -8.43
N GLU A 160 -13.06 4.61 -8.40
CA GLU A 160 -12.98 3.57 -9.43
C GLU A 160 -13.28 4.13 -10.83
N THR A 161 -14.32 4.96 -10.96
CA THR A 161 -14.69 5.65 -12.21
C THR A 161 -13.61 6.60 -12.75
N HIS A 162 -12.78 7.18 -11.88
CA HIS A 162 -11.65 8.02 -12.28
C HIS A 162 -10.40 7.19 -12.58
N ALA A 163 -10.11 6.15 -11.79
CA ALA A 163 -8.99 5.24 -12.03
C ALA A 163 -9.09 4.53 -13.40
N ASN A 164 -10.32 4.21 -13.85
CA ASN A 164 -10.60 3.72 -15.21
C ASN A 164 -10.21 4.71 -16.35
N ARG A 165 -9.72 5.91 -16.02
CA ARG A 165 -9.25 6.94 -16.96
C ARG A 165 -7.79 7.35 -16.72
N GLY A 166 -7.10 6.75 -15.73
CA GLY A 166 -5.72 7.06 -15.40
C GLY A 166 -4.72 6.46 -16.39
N SER A 167 -3.57 7.11 -16.58
CA SER A 167 -2.55 6.72 -17.58
C SER A 167 -1.83 5.41 -17.25
N LEU A 168 -1.87 4.97 -15.98
CA LEU A 168 -1.40 3.63 -15.58
C LEU A 168 -2.19 2.49 -16.24
N GLY A 169 -3.46 2.72 -16.61
CA GLY A 169 -4.35 1.68 -17.10
C GLY A 169 -4.57 0.55 -16.08
N ILE A 170 -4.70 -0.68 -16.57
CA ILE A 170 -4.81 -1.89 -15.73
C ILE A 170 -3.43 -2.56 -15.66
N ILE A 171 -2.85 -2.61 -14.46
CA ILE A 171 -1.55 -3.22 -14.18
C ILE A 171 -1.69 -4.46 -13.27
N GLU A 172 -0.78 -5.42 -13.39
CA GLU A 172 -0.65 -6.45 -12.35
C GLU A 172 0.02 -5.86 -11.09
N ALA A 173 -0.59 -6.06 -9.92
CA ALA A 173 -0.12 -5.50 -8.64
C ALA A 173 1.36 -5.82 -8.32
N LYS A 174 1.89 -6.94 -8.82
CA LYS A 174 3.31 -7.34 -8.69
C LYS A 174 4.30 -6.31 -9.27
N HIS A 175 3.85 -5.42 -10.17
CA HIS A 175 4.66 -4.37 -10.77
C HIS A 175 4.63 -3.04 -10.01
N LEU A 176 3.66 -2.83 -9.09
CA LEU A 176 3.47 -1.53 -8.42
C LEU A 176 4.72 -1.07 -7.67
N ILE A 177 5.39 -1.95 -6.93
CA ILE A 177 6.66 -1.63 -6.26
C ILE A 177 7.79 -1.24 -7.23
N ARG A 178 7.86 -1.82 -8.43
CA ARG A 178 8.85 -1.42 -9.45
C ARG A 178 8.46 -0.07 -10.08
N LEU A 179 7.18 0.25 -10.21
CA LEU A 179 6.72 1.60 -10.62
C LEU A 179 7.04 2.64 -9.53
N MET A 180 6.92 2.30 -8.25
CA MET A 180 7.35 3.15 -7.13
C MET A 180 8.86 3.42 -7.19
N GLN A 181 9.69 2.39 -7.38
CA GLN A 181 11.14 2.56 -7.53
C GLN A 181 11.53 3.42 -8.76
N ALA A 182 10.81 3.30 -9.87
CA ALA A 182 11.00 4.19 -11.03
C ALA A 182 10.66 5.65 -10.70
N ASN A 183 9.59 5.87 -9.92
CA ASN A 183 9.19 7.21 -9.45
C ASN A 183 10.18 7.81 -8.44
N ALA A 184 10.84 6.97 -7.64
CA ALA A 184 11.95 7.33 -6.75
C ALA A 184 13.32 7.38 -7.44
N LEU A 185 13.37 7.26 -8.79
CA LEU A 185 14.59 7.30 -9.60
C LEU A 185 15.66 6.26 -9.21
N MET A 186 15.25 5.11 -8.65
CA MET A 186 16.15 4.07 -8.11
C MET A 186 16.73 3.10 -9.17
N PHE A 187 16.57 3.38 -10.47
CA PHE A 187 17.00 2.48 -11.53
C PHE A 187 18.09 3.08 -12.41
N ASP A 188 19.24 2.41 -12.45
CA ASP A 188 20.22 2.56 -13.52
C ASP A 188 19.68 2.05 -14.85
N LYS A 189 20.23 2.57 -15.95
CA LYS A 189 19.88 2.17 -17.31
C LYS A 189 20.45 0.77 -17.62
N PHE A 190 19.56 -0.16 -17.96
CA PHE A 190 19.97 -1.50 -18.36
C PHE A 190 20.51 -1.51 -19.81
N GLY A 191 21.84 -1.69 -19.96
CA GLY A 191 22.46 -2.17 -21.19
C GLY A 191 23.05 -1.14 -22.18
N ALA A 192 23.11 0.15 -21.83
CA ALA A 192 23.86 1.18 -22.58
C ALA A 192 24.01 2.47 -21.76
#